data_AF-A0A6B3G5B1-F1
#
_entry.id   AF-A0A6B3G5B1-F1
#
_cell.length_a   1.000
_cell.length_b   1.000
_cell.length_c   1.000
_cell.angle_alpha   90.00
_cell.angle_beta   90.00
_cell.angle_gamma   90.00
#
_symmetry.space_group_name_H-M   'P 1'
#
loop_
_entity.id
_entity.type
_entity.pdbx_description
1 polymer ?
#
loop_
_entity_poly.entity_id
_entity_poly.type
_entity_poly.pdbx_seq_one_letter_code
_entity_poly.pdbx_strand_id
1 'polypeptide(L)'
;TVRSILQRDVDHRISQLLTQETGEFANFVPQGVDPDTGGRFDTADRLLRIYLQRQYADPDEELLGLTGPAGDRPDVIRQRRDLPPDTALWQDTASLTR
;
A
#
# COMPACT_ATOMS: atom_id res chain seq x y z
N THR A 1 14.51 -17.26 27.34
CA THR A 1 14.42 -15.78 27.29
C THR A 1 14.78 -15.19 25.92
N VAL A 2 14.87 -15.97 24.84
CA VAL A 2 15.13 -15.46 23.46
C VAL A 2 13.85 -14.93 22.79
N ARG A 3 12.70 -15.57 23.05
CA ARG A 3 11.38 -15.18 22.51
C ARG A 3 10.99 -13.73 22.83
N SER A 4 11.28 -13.26 24.04
CA SER A 4 10.93 -11.91 24.48
C SER A 4 11.82 -10.81 23.87
N ILE A 5 13.01 -11.16 23.38
CA ILE A 5 13.89 -10.22 22.68
C ILE A 5 13.43 -10.11 21.22
N LEU A 6 13.27 -11.23 20.53
CA LEU A 6 12.77 -11.25 19.15
C LEU A 6 11.40 -10.58 19.00
N GLN A 7 10.50 -10.78 19.96
CA GLN A 7 9.18 -10.13 19.94
C GLN A 7 9.29 -8.61 20.06
N ARG A 8 10.17 -8.11 20.95
CA ARG A 8 10.41 -6.67 21.09
C ARG A 8 11.05 -6.07 19.85
N ASP A 9 12.00 -6.77 19.24
CA ASP A 9 12.64 -6.30 18.01
C ASP A 9 11.63 -6.19 16.86
N VAL A 10 10.72 -7.17 16.74
CA VAL A 10 9.61 -7.13 15.78
C VAL A 10 8.67 -5.96 16.07
N ASP A 11 8.24 -5.77 17.33
CA ASP A 11 7.35 -4.66 17.71
C ASP A 11 7.98 -3.28 17.42
N HIS A 12 9.28 -3.14 17.68
CA HIS A 12 10.03 -1.92 17.38
C HIS A 12 10.13 -1.68 15.87
N ARG A 13 10.46 -2.70 15.07
CA ARG A 13 10.52 -2.58 13.61
C ARG A 13 9.18 -2.20 13.01
N ILE A 14 8.09 -2.87 13.43
CA ILE A 14 6.73 -2.55 12.98
C ILE A 14 6.39 -1.09 13.29
N SER A 15 6.68 -0.65 14.52
CA SER A 15 6.38 0.74 14.94
C SER A 15 7.15 1.78 14.11
N GLN A 16 8.40 1.48 13.76
CA GLN A 16 9.22 2.34 12.90
C GLN A 16 8.67 2.43 11.47
N LEU A 17 8.33 1.28 10.87
CA LEU A 17 7.73 1.22 9.53
C LEU A 17 6.41 2.00 9.47
N LEU A 18 5.50 1.75 10.41
CA LEU A 18 4.22 2.46 10.46
C LEU A 18 4.39 3.98 10.63
N THR A 19 5.35 4.40 11.45
CA THR A 19 5.65 5.84 11.65
C THR A 19 6.18 6.47 10.36
N GLN A 20 7.05 5.77 9.65
CA GLN A 20 7.58 6.21 8.36
C GLN A 20 6.45 6.35 7.33
N GLU A 21 5.68 5.29 7.11
CA GLU A 21 4.60 5.28 6.11
C GLU A 21 3.53 6.33 6.40
N THR A 22 3.16 6.50 7.68
CA THR A 22 2.21 7.54 8.08
C THR A 22 2.77 8.94 7.78
N GLY A 23 4.06 9.16 8.02
CA GLY A 23 4.74 10.40 7.70
C GLY A 23 4.82 10.66 6.19
N GLU A 24 5.13 9.63 5.39
CA GLU A 24 5.15 9.71 3.93
C GLU A 24 3.77 10.06 3.38
N PHE A 25 2.71 9.40 3.86
CA PHE A 25 1.34 9.70 3.46
C PHE A 25 0.94 11.12 3.84
N ALA A 26 1.23 11.56 5.07
CA ALA A 26 0.92 12.91 5.54
C ALA A 26 1.65 13.99 4.72
N ASN A 27 2.87 13.73 4.25
CA ASN A 27 3.62 14.62 3.37
C ASN A 27 3.11 14.58 1.91
N PHE A 28 2.64 13.42 1.45
CA PHE A 28 2.08 13.26 0.12
C PHE A 28 0.78 14.03 -0.05
N VAL A 29 -0.13 14.00 0.93
CA VAL A 29 -1.45 14.67 0.84
C VAL A 29 -1.38 16.15 0.39
N PRO A 30 -0.56 17.03 1.00
CA PRO A 30 -0.48 18.43 0.59
C PRO A 30 0.30 18.68 -0.72
N GLN A 31 1.18 17.75 -1.12
CA GLN A 31 2.08 17.92 -2.28
C GLN A 31 1.62 17.14 -3.53
N GLY A 32 0.74 16.17 -3.33
CA GLY A 32 0.29 15.25 -4.35
C GLY A 32 -0.66 15.91 -5.34
N VAL A 33 -0.47 15.55 -6.62
CA VAL A 33 -1.33 15.96 -7.73
C VAL A 33 -1.92 14.72 -8.38
N ASP A 34 -3.16 14.84 -8.85
CA ASP A 34 -3.78 13.78 -9.64
C ASP A 34 -3.08 13.71 -11.00
N PRO A 35 -2.47 12.57 -11.36
CA PRO A 35 -1.76 12.42 -12.62
C PRO A 35 -2.65 12.60 -13.85
N ASP A 36 -3.95 12.35 -13.74
CA ASP A 36 -4.87 12.44 -14.88
C ASP A 36 -5.32 13.88 -15.14
N THR A 37 -5.41 14.72 -14.10
CA THR A 37 -5.90 16.10 -14.20
C THR A 37 -4.80 17.15 -14.06
N GLY A 38 -3.66 16.80 -13.48
CA GLY A 38 -2.60 17.72 -13.09
C GLY A 38 -2.96 18.65 -11.93
N GLY A 39 -4.15 18.50 -11.36
CA GLY A 39 -4.68 19.31 -10.26
C GLY A 39 -4.59 18.60 -8.90
N ARG A 40 -5.27 19.15 -7.90
CA ARG A 40 -5.43 18.48 -6.60
C ARG A 40 -6.38 17.29 -6.74
N PHE A 41 -6.28 16.33 -5.82
CA PHE A 41 -7.21 15.21 -5.74
C PHE A 41 -8.61 15.66 -5.31
N ASP A 42 -9.63 15.20 -6.03
CA ASP A 42 -11.03 15.51 -5.73
C ASP A 42 -11.61 14.61 -4.63
N THR A 43 -11.05 13.41 -4.43
CA THR A 43 -11.56 12.43 -3.46
C THR A 43 -10.44 11.70 -2.72
N ALA A 44 -10.73 11.28 -1.48
CA ALA A 44 -9.82 10.48 -0.67
C ALA A 44 -9.53 9.09 -1.28
N ASP A 45 -10.52 8.47 -1.94
CA ASP A 45 -10.30 7.19 -2.66
C ASP A 45 -9.23 7.35 -3.73
N ARG A 46 -9.37 8.39 -4.57
CA ARG A 46 -8.44 8.66 -5.66
C ARG A 46 -7.03 8.93 -5.15
N LEU A 47 -6.91 9.75 -4.11
CA LEU A 47 -5.63 10.04 -3.45
C LEU A 47 -4.98 8.76 -2.94
N LEU A 48 -5.72 7.97 -2.15
CA LEU A 48 -5.19 6.75 -1.53
C LEU A 48 -4.84 5.68 -2.59
N ARG A 49 -5.63 5.58 -3.65
CA ARG A 49 -5.37 4.68 -4.78
C ARG A 49 -4.07 5.02 -5.49
N ILE A 50 -3.85 6.29 -5.81
CA ILE A 50 -2.62 6.76 -6.47
C ILE A 50 -1.41 6.58 -5.54
N TYR A 51 -1.56 6.86 -4.25
CA TYR A 51 -0.51 6.64 -3.26
C TYR A 51 -0.06 5.18 -3.24
N LEU A 52 -1.00 4.24 -3.07
CA LEU A 52 -0.70 2.81 -3.00
C LEU A 52 -0.15 2.22 -4.31
N GLN A 53 -0.56 2.74 -5.46
CA GLN A 53 -0.06 2.28 -6.76
C GLN A 53 1.41 2.64 -7.01
N ARG A 54 1.94 3.67 -6.33
CA ARG A 54 3.31 4.15 -6.54
C ARG A 54 4.32 3.59 -5.55
N GLN A 55 3.85 2.94 -4.48
CA GLN A 55 4.73 2.29 -3.51
C GLN A 55 5.25 0.97 -4.07
N TYR A 56 6.47 0.61 -3.69
CA TYR A 56 7.05 -0.72 -3.91
C TYR A 56 7.17 -1.36 -2.53
N ALA A 57 6.20 -2.21 -2.18
CA ALA A 57 6.22 -2.94 -0.91
C ALA A 57 7.27 -4.05 -0.98
N ASP A 58 7.92 -4.34 0.15
CA ASP A 58 8.83 -5.48 0.23
C ASP A 58 8.06 -6.81 0.02
N PRO A 59 8.74 -7.91 -0.38
CA PRO A 59 8.07 -9.18 -0.64
C PRO A 59 7.25 -9.72 0.54
N ASP A 60 7.66 -9.40 1.77
CA ASP A 60 7.00 -9.75 3.03
C ASP A 60 5.97 -8.70 3.52
N GLU A 61 5.69 -7.64 2.75
CA GLU A 61 4.81 -6.53 3.13
C GLU A 61 3.60 -6.37 2.20
N GLU A 62 2.39 -6.28 2.76
CA GLU A 62 1.17 -6.00 1.98
C GLU A 62 0.55 -4.68 2.45
N LEU A 63 0.43 -3.73 1.52
CA LEU A 63 -0.19 -2.43 1.77
C LEU A 63 -1.65 -2.44 1.32
N LEU A 64 -2.53 -2.02 2.23
CA LEU A 64 -3.98 -2.04 2.07
C LEU A 64 -4.55 -0.65 2.34
N GLY A 65 -5.36 -0.16 1.40
CA GLY A 65 -6.18 1.04 1.59
C GLY A 65 -7.60 0.66 1.98
N LEU A 66 -8.15 1.28 3.02
CA LEU A 66 -9.55 1.14 3.40
C LEU A 66 -10.27 2.47 3.15
N THR A 67 -11.32 2.42 2.35
CA THR A 67 -12.12 3.60 2.00
C THR A 67 -13.59 3.35 2.27
N GLY A 68 -14.36 4.42 2.46
CA GLY A 68 -15.79 4.35 2.74
C GLY A 68 -16.16 4.98 4.08
N PRO A 69 -17.47 5.19 4.31
CA PRO A 69 -17.96 5.79 5.53
C PRO A 69 -17.77 4.86 6.73
N ALA A 70 -17.53 5.47 7.90
CA ALA A 70 -17.43 4.73 9.14
C ALA A 70 -18.76 4.03 9.47
N GLY A 71 -18.69 2.74 9.80
CA GLY A 71 -19.86 1.91 10.15
C GLY A 71 -20.34 0.99 9.03
N ASP A 72 -19.93 1.26 7.78
CA ASP A 72 -20.19 0.35 6.65
C ASP A 72 -18.99 -0.55 6.38
N ARG A 73 -19.20 -1.57 5.53
CA ARG A 73 -18.10 -2.40 5.04
C ARG A 73 -17.19 -1.53 4.16
N PRO A 74 -15.89 -1.38 4.49
CA PRO A 74 -15.00 -0.56 3.71
C PRO A 74 -14.72 -1.21 2.36
N ASP A 75 -14.57 -0.37 1.35
CA ASP A 75 -13.93 -0.74 0.10
C ASP A 75 -12.43 -0.95 0.38
N VAL A 76 -11.88 -2.01 -0.21
CA VAL A 76 -10.48 -2.39 0.00
C VAL A 76 -9.71 -2.16 -1.28
N ILE A 77 -8.77 -1.22 -1.23
CA ILE A 77 -7.80 -0.99 -2.28
C ILE A 77 -6.58 -1.87 -1.98
N ARG A 78 -6.41 -2.92 -2.79
CA ARG A 78 -5.22 -3.76 -2.74
C ARG A 78 -4.20 -3.29 -3.76
N GLN A 79 -2.95 -3.23 -3.37
CA GLN A 79 -1.86 -3.08 -4.31
C GLN A 79 -1.84 -4.28 -5.27
N ARG A 80 -1.82 -4.03 -6.58
CA ARG A 80 -1.45 -5.10 -7.54
C ARG A 80 0.05 -5.28 -7.40
N ARG A 81 0.48 -6.32 -6.71
CA ARG A 81 1.86 -6.80 -6.83
C ARG A 81 2.08 -7.18 -8.30
N ASP A 82 3.15 -6.69 -8.91
CA ASP A 82 3.74 -7.44 -10.02
C ASP A 82 3.98 -8.85 -9.48
N LEU A 83 3.61 -9.85 -10.27
CA LEU A 83 3.70 -11.24 -9.85
C LEU A 83 5.11 -11.48 -9.28
N PRO A 84 5.24 -12.20 -8.15
CA PRO A 84 6.54 -12.58 -7.62
C PRO A 84 7.44 -13.05 -8.78
N PRO A 85 8.72 -12.67 -8.84
CA PRO A 85 9.61 -13.01 -9.96
C PRO A 85 9.76 -14.53 -10.20
N ASP A 86 9.37 -15.34 -9.21
CA ASP A 86 9.28 -16.78 -9.16
C ASP A 86 7.89 -17.35 -9.56
N THR A 87 6.93 -16.49 -9.88
CA THR A 87 5.65 -16.90 -10.46
C THR A 87 5.88 -17.35 -11.89
N ALA A 88 5.66 -18.63 -12.13
CA ALA A 88 5.77 -19.17 -13.47
C ALA A 88 4.78 -18.45 -14.41
N LEU A 89 5.26 -18.00 -15.57
CA LEU A 89 4.51 -17.17 -16.54
C LEU A 89 3.14 -17.73 -16.94
N TRP A 90 2.92 -19.05 -16.84
CA TRP A 90 1.63 -19.69 -17.13
C TRP A 90 0.55 -19.44 -16.06
N GLN A 91 0.94 -18.96 -14.88
CA GLN A 91 0.03 -18.51 -13.81
C GLN A 91 -0.35 -17.04 -13.96
N ASP A 92 0.34 -16.29 -14.84
CA ASP A 92 -0.01 -14.92 -15.21
C ASP A 92 -1.09 -14.90 -16.30
N THR A 93 -2.34 -15.08 -15.88
CA THR A 93 -3.49 -15.00 -16.80
C THR A 93 -3.70 -13.59 -17.37
N ALA A 94 -3.15 -12.54 -16.75
CA ALA A 94 -3.23 -11.18 -17.29
C ALA A 94 -2.34 -11.00 -18.53
N SER A 95 -1.19 -11.69 -18.58
CA SER A 95 -0.30 -11.72 -19.76
C SER A 95 -0.85 -12.52 -20.95
N LEU A 96 -1.85 -13.38 -20.73
CA LEU A 96 -2.45 -14.22 -21.79
C LEU A 96 -3.56 -13.53 -22.59
N THR A 97 -3.97 -12.32 -22.19
CA THR A 97 -5.05 -11.60 -22.87
C THR A 97 -4.46 -10.50 -23.76
N ARG A 98 -4.36 -10.76 -25.07
CA ARG A 98 -4.00 -9.78 -26.12
C ARG A 98 -5.22 -9.39 -26.93
#